data_AF-A0A0P9C1W1-F1
#
_entry.id   AF-A0A0P9C1W1-F1
#
_cell.length_a   1.000
_cell.length_b   1.000
_cell.length_c   1.000
_cell.angle_alpha   90.00
_cell.angle_beta   90.00
_cell.angle_gamma   90.00
#
_symmetry.space_group_name_H-M   'P 1'
#
loop_
_entity.id
_entity.type
_entity.pdbx_description
1 polymer ?
#
loop_
_entity_poly.entity_id
_entity_poly.type
_entity_poly.pdbx_seq_one_letter_code
_entity_poly.pdbx_strand_id
1 'polypeptide(L)'
;MAEIINPYADEKPESKHITLRARSGQEISSDVTLQDRRGRQSAAEYVFHLYSTIKEKMDEPVLDAKTPPPDDQGAMERMILYVAGAHDSMFGTFNAHPEMPEEERDEFVEIFLLACATVIEGQRLLIDLQRGVISAEAA
;
A
#
# COMPACT_ATOMS: atom_id res chain seq x y z
N MET A 1 31.30 25.24 -4.95
CA MET A 1 30.81 24.13 -4.13
C MET A 1 29.31 24.09 -4.32
N ALA A 2 28.75 22.99 -4.81
CA ALA A 2 27.29 22.88 -4.92
C ALA A 2 26.74 22.70 -3.50
N GLU A 3 25.91 23.62 -3.04
CA GLU A 3 25.09 23.41 -1.85
C GLU A 3 24.19 22.21 -2.14
N ILE A 4 24.41 21.12 -1.40
CA ILE A 4 23.48 19.99 -1.41
C ILE A 4 22.27 20.46 -0.59
N ILE A 5 21.33 21.11 -1.27
CA ILE A 5 20.02 21.42 -0.69
C ILE A 5 19.33 20.07 -0.49
N ASN A 6 19.17 19.64 0.77
CA ASN A 6 18.30 18.52 1.09
C ASN A 6 16.87 19.06 1.21
N PRO A 7 15.98 18.82 0.23
CA PRO A 7 14.62 19.36 0.27
C PRO A 7 13.75 18.75 1.38
N TYR A 8 14.25 17.74 2.10
CA TYR A 8 13.54 17.01 3.15
C TYR A 8 14.12 17.25 4.56
N ALA A 9 15.02 18.21 4.74
CA ALA A 9 15.70 18.44 6.02
C ALA A 9 14.77 18.90 7.17
N ASP A 10 13.61 19.47 6.83
CA ASP A 10 12.63 19.99 7.78
C ASP A 10 11.40 19.07 7.96
N GLU A 11 11.40 17.88 7.34
CA GLU A 11 10.27 16.96 7.49
C GLU A 11 10.22 16.38 8.91
N LYS A 12 9.05 16.47 9.53
CA LYS A 12 8.78 15.89 10.84
C LYS A 12 8.21 14.48 10.66
N PRO A 13 8.46 13.58 11.62
CA PRO A 13 7.80 12.29 11.62
C PRO A 13 6.28 12.43 11.51
N GLU A 14 5.67 11.59 10.68
CA GLU A 14 4.23 11.56 10.42
C GLU A 14 3.67 10.23 10.95
N SER A 15 2.80 10.32 11.96
CA SER A 15 2.07 9.16 12.48
C SER A 15 0.80 8.95 11.65
N LYS A 16 0.58 7.70 11.24
CA LYS A 16 -0.58 7.28 10.46
C LYS A 16 -1.21 6.02 11.05
N HIS A 17 -2.51 5.93 10.92
CA HIS A 17 -3.31 4.75 11.19
C HIS A 17 -3.89 4.25 9.86
N ILE A 18 -3.64 2.99 9.52
CA ILE A 18 -4.18 2.36 8.32
C ILE A 18 -5.02 1.15 8.70
N THR A 19 -6.22 1.07 8.13
CA THR A 19 -7.11 -0.08 8.23
C THR A 19 -7.37 -0.64 6.84
N LEU A 20 -7.32 -1.97 6.71
CA LEU A 20 -7.78 -2.70 5.54
C LEU A 20 -8.99 -3.55 5.92
N ARG A 21 -10.11 -3.32 5.23
CA ARG A 21 -11.34 -4.11 5.37
C ARG A 21 -11.44 -5.08 4.20
N ALA A 22 -11.35 -6.38 4.51
CA ALA A 22 -11.51 -7.49 3.58
C ALA A 22 -12.95 -7.54 3.03
N ARG A 23 -13.17 -8.28 1.94
CA ARG A 23 -14.53 -8.45 1.39
C ARG A 23 -15.48 -9.14 2.37
N SER A 24 -14.92 -10.02 3.22
CA SER A 24 -15.64 -10.69 4.31
C SER A 24 -16.16 -9.74 5.40
N GLY A 25 -15.66 -8.49 5.43
CA GLY A 25 -15.94 -7.51 6.49
C GLY A 25 -14.95 -7.57 7.65
N GLN A 26 -13.99 -8.49 7.61
CA GLN A 26 -12.89 -8.52 8.58
C GLN A 26 -11.95 -7.33 8.38
N GLU A 27 -11.41 -6.81 9.47
CA GLU A 27 -10.52 -5.65 9.47
C GLU A 27 -9.16 -6.02 10.04
N ILE A 28 -8.12 -5.48 9.42
CA ILE A 28 -6.74 -5.52 9.91
C ILE A 28 -6.22 -4.09 9.90
N SER A 29 -5.60 -3.68 11.01
CA SER A 29 -5.11 -2.31 11.17
C SER A 29 -3.66 -2.28 11.62
N SER A 30 -2.96 -1.21 11.26
CA SER A 30 -1.60 -0.94 11.71
C SER A 30 -1.41 0.55 12.01
N ASP A 31 -0.64 0.85 13.05
CA ASP A 31 -0.18 2.19 13.39
C ASP A 31 1.29 2.31 12.95
N VAL A 32 1.57 3.24 12.04
CA VAL A 32 2.91 3.43 11.47
C VAL A 32 3.37 4.86 11.71
N THR A 33 4.66 5.03 11.99
CA THR A 33 5.29 6.36 12.07
C THR A 33 6.35 6.46 10.99
N LEU A 34 6.06 7.25 9.95
CA LEU A 34 6.98 7.54 8.87
C LEU A 34 7.97 8.59 9.36
N GLN A 35 9.26 8.32 9.27
CA GLN A 35 10.29 9.27 9.72
C GLN A 35 10.43 10.47 8.78
N ASP A 36 10.31 10.22 7.48
CA ASP A 36 10.37 11.19 6.40
C ASP A 36 9.64 10.63 5.16
N ARG A 37 9.59 11.41 4.07
CA ARG A 37 8.98 11.00 2.80
C ARG A 37 9.93 10.28 1.84
N ARG A 38 11.18 9.99 2.24
CA ARG A 38 12.20 9.42 1.34
C ARG A 38 11.85 7.99 0.91
N GLY A 39 11.07 7.28 1.73
CA GLY A 39 10.55 5.95 1.42
C GLY A 39 9.45 5.91 0.34
N ARG A 40 8.89 7.06 -0.08
CA ARG A 40 7.75 7.09 -1.02
C ARG A 40 8.05 6.41 -2.35
N GLN A 41 9.24 6.64 -2.92
CA GLN A 41 9.61 6.03 -4.19
C GLN A 41 9.73 4.50 -4.07
N SER A 42 10.41 4.01 -3.04
CA SER A 42 10.57 2.57 -2.81
C SER A 42 9.24 1.88 -2.50
N ALA A 43 8.36 2.54 -1.74
CA ALA A 43 7.02 2.03 -1.47
C ALA A 43 6.16 1.95 -2.76
N ALA A 44 6.25 2.96 -3.63
CA ALA A 44 5.58 2.93 -4.93
C ALA A 44 6.12 1.81 -5.84
N GLU A 45 7.44 1.61 -5.85
CA GLU A 45 8.08 0.51 -6.59
C GLU A 45 7.66 -0.85 -6.07
N TYR A 46 7.54 -1.01 -4.75
CA TYR A 46 7.04 -2.23 -4.13
C TYR A 46 5.59 -2.53 -4.53
N VAL A 47 4.69 -1.55 -4.42
CA VAL A 47 3.28 -1.70 -4.82
C VAL A 47 3.17 -2.02 -6.32
N PHE A 48 3.94 -1.34 -7.16
CA PHE A 48 3.97 -1.60 -8.59
C PHE A 48 4.51 -2.99 -8.91
N HIS A 49 5.55 -3.45 -8.21
CA HIS A 49 6.08 -4.80 -8.37
C HIS A 49 5.05 -5.88 -8.02
N LEU A 50 4.30 -5.72 -6.92
CA LEU A 50 3.20 -6.62 -6.58
C LEU A 50 2.12 -6.61 -7.67
N TYR A 51 1.72 -5.41 -8.10
CA TYR A 51 0.72 -5.23 -9.15
C TYR A 51 1.11 -5.92 -10.47
N SER A 52 2.33 -5.67 -10.95
CA SER A 52 2.83 -6.25 -12.20
C SER A 52 2.95 -7.77 -12.09
N THR A 53 3.48 -8.27 -10.97
CA THR A 53 3.64 -9.71 -10.73
C THR A 53 2.29 -10.44 -10.71
N ILE A 54 1.26 -9.85 -10.09
CA ILE A 54 -0.08 -10.45 -10.07
C ILE A 54 -0.67 -10.46 -11.48
N LYS A 55 -0.56 -9.36 -12.23
CA LYS A 55 -1.05 -9.28 -13.61
C LYS A 55 -0.37 -10.29 -14.54
N GLU A 56 0.95 -10.41 -14.46
CA GLU A 56 1.71 -11.40 -15.22
C GLU A 56 1.25 -12.83 -14.90
N LYS A 57 1.02 -13.14 -13.62
CA LYS A 57 0.47 -14.45 -13.20
C LYS A 57 -0.95 -14.70 -13.71
N MET A 58 -1.72 -13.65 -13.96
CA MET A 58 -3.09 -13.71 -14.46
C MET A 58 -3.19 -13.62 -15.99
N ASP A 59 -2.06 -13.57 -16.70
CA ASP A 59 -2.00 -13.34 -18.16
C ASP A 59 -2.69 -12.02 -18.57
N GLU A 60 -2.68 -11.03 -17.68
CA GLU A 60 -3.19 -9.69 -17.93
C GLU A 60 -2.06 -8.76 -18.40
N PRO A 61 -2.31 -7.86 -19.38
CA PRO A 61 -1.31 -6.91 -19.81
C PRO A 61 -1.03 -5.86 -18.72
N VAL A 62 0.26 -5.60 -18.49
CA VAL A 62 0.76 -4.44 -17.75
C VAL A 62 0.97 -3.32 -18.76
N LEU A 63 0.11 -2.29 -18.71
CA LEU A 63 0.11 -1.21 -19.71
C LEU A 63 1.29 -0.25 -19.55
N ASP A 64 1.88 -0.17 -18.35
CA ASP A 64 2.98 0.73 -18.03
C ASP A 64 4.25 -0.05 -17.70
N ALA A 65 5.35 0.22 -18.43
CA ALA A 65 6.64 -0.43 -18.20
C ALA A 65 7.43 0.18 -17.02
N LYS A 66 6.87 1.16 -16.31
CA LYS A 66 7.54 1.91 -15.25
C LYS A 66 6.58 2.18 -14.10
N THR A 67 7.12 2.09 -12.88
CA THR A 67 6.44 2.54 -11.66
C THR A 67 5.91 3.97 -11.82
N PRO A 68 4.61 4.20 -11.62
CA PRO A 68 4.06 5.55 -11.58
C PRO A 68 4.71 6.39 -10.49
N PRO A 69 4.83 7.72 -10.67
CA PRO A 69 5.30 8.62 -9.64
C PRO A 69 4.48 8.48 -8.34
N PRO A 70 5.10 8.53 -7.15
CA PRO A 70 4.40 8.32 -5.87
C PRO A 70 3.37 9.41 -5.53
N ASP A 71 3.43 10.55 -6.20
CA ASP A 71 2.48 11.66 -6.13
C ASP A 71 1.24 11.46 -7.02
N ASP A 72 1.25 10.49 -7.95
CA ASP A 72 0.04 10.07 -8.67
C ASP A 72 -0.84 9.19 -7.77
N GLN A 73 -1.58 9.84 -6.88
CA GLN A 73 -2.47 9.18 -5.91
C GLN A 73 -3.48 8.26 -6.61
N GLY A 74 -4.03 8.67 -7.75
CA GLY A 74 -4.98 7.84 -8.48
C GLY A 74 -4.36 6.54 -8.99
N ALA A 75 -3.12 6.57 -9.47
CA ALA A 75 -2.41 5.35 -9.86
C ALA A 75 -2.09 4.46 -8.65
N MET A 76 -1.61 5.05 -7.54
CA MET A 76 -1.31 4.31 -6.31
C MET A 76 -2.55 3.60 -5.76
N GLU A 77 -3.67 4.31 -5.63
CA GLU A 77 -4.93 3.75 -5.13
C GLU A 77 -5.42 2.57 -5.99
N ARG A 78 -5.38 2.71 -7.32
CA ARG A 78 -5.78 1.64 -8.25
C ARG A 78 -4.90 0.40 -8.08
N MET A 79 -3.58 0.57 -7.96
CA MET A 79 -2.67 -0.56 -7.77
C MET A 79 -2.88 -1.24 -6.42
N ILE A 80 -3.02 -0.46 -5.33
CA ILE A 80 -3.27 -0.99 -3.98
C ILE A 80 -4.57 -1.79 -3.97
N LEU A 81 -5.67 -1.25 -4.52
CA LEU A 81 -6.96 -1.95 -4.57
C LEU A 81 -6.88 -3.24 -5.40
N TYR A 82 -6.14 -3.23 -6.50
CA TYR A 82 -5.94 -4.43 -7.32
C TYR A 82 -5.15 -5.50 -6.54
N VAL A 83 -4.01 -5.14 -5.96
CA VAL A 83 -3.15 -6.04 -5.19
C VAL A 83 -3.90 -6.63 -4.00
N ALA A 84 -4.54 -5.78 -3.19
CA ALA A 84 -5.31 -6.21 -2.04
C ALA A 84 -6.52 -7.07 -2.45
N GLY A 85 -7.23 -6.68 -3.50
CA GLY A 85 -8.36 -7.46 -4.02
C GLY A 85 -7.95 -8.85 -4.53
N ALA A 86 -6.80 -8.96 -5.19
CA ALA A 86 -6.25 -10.23 -5.65
C ALA A 86 -5.81 -11.12 -4.48
N HIS A 87 -5.06 -10.58 -3.52
CA HIS A 87 -4.65 -11.34 -2.32
C HIS A 87 -5.83 -11.82 -1.48
N ASP A 88 -6.84 -10.98 -1.29
CA ASP A 88 -8.09 -11.35 -0.60
C ASP A 88 -8.82 -12.48 -1.33
N SER A 89 -8.92 -12.39 -2.66
CA SER A 89 -9.69 -13.37 -3.46
C SER A 89 -8.96 -14.70 -3.65
N MET A 90 -7.63 -14.68 -3.78
CA MET A 90 -6.83 -15.87 -4.09
C MET A 90 -6.44 -16.65 -2.83
N PHE A 91 -6.10 -15.96 -1.75
CA PHE A 91 -5.50 -16.60 -0.57
C PHE A 91 -6.27 -16.34 0.72
N GLY A 92 -7.33 -15.51 0.65
CA GLY A 92 -8.01 -15.02 1.84
C GLY A 92 -7.06 -14.31 2.80
N THR A 93 -6.02 -13.63 2.29
CA THR A 93 -4.89 -13.10 3.08
C THR A 93 -5.36 -12.26 4.27
N PHE A 94 -6.46 -11.53 4.13
CA PHE A 94 -6.98 -10.62 5.15
C PHE A 94 -8.11 -11.22 6.00
N ASN A 95 -8.42 -12.51 5.81
CA ASN A 95 -9.44 -13.24 6.56
C ASN A 95 -8.83 -13.97 7.78
N ALA A 96 -9.70 -14.49 8.66
CA ALA A 96 -9.33 -15.20 9.89
C ALA A 96 -8.77 -16.61 9.63
N HIS A 97 -9.06 -17.16 8.47
CA HIS A 97 -8.57 -18.46 8.02
C HIS A 97 -7.92 -18.30 6.64
N PRO A 98 -6.72 -17.68 6.58
CA PRO A 98 -6.00 -17.56 5.33
C PRO A 98 -5.51 -18.95 4.87
N GLU A 99 -5.36 -19.12 3.55
CA GLU A 99 -4.73 -20.33 3.00
C GLU A 99 -3.21 -20.31 3.15
N MET A 100 -2.63 -19.11 3.32
CA MET A 100 -1.21 -18.86 3.48
C MET A 100 -0.75 -19.16 4.93
N PRO A 101 0.49 -19.64 5.14
CA PRO A 101 1.07 -19.76 6.47
C PRO A 101 1.03 -18.43 7.23
N GLU A 102 0.75 -18.48 8.53
CA GLU A 102 0.52 -17.28 9.37
C GLU A 102 1.70 -16.31 9.35
N GLU A 103 2.93 -16.82 9.45
CA GLU A 103 4.15 -15.99 9.44
C GLU A 103 4.35 -15.25 8.10
N GLU A 104 4.19 -15.95 6.97
CA GLU A 104 4.29 -15.36 5.63
C GLU A 104 3.18 -14.31 5.39
N ARG A 105 1.99 -14.58 5.93
CA ARG A 105 0.83 -13.70 5.81
C ARG A 105 1.02 -12.43 6.65
N ASP A 106 1.50 -12.55 7.87
CA ASP A 106 1.72 -11.41 8.75
C ASP A 106 2.86 -10.51 8.24
N GLU A 107 3.97 -11.09 7.74
CA GLU A 107 5.05 -10.34 7.09
C GLU A 107 4.53 -9.57 5.87
N PHE A 108 3.78 -10.24 4.99
CA PHE A 108 3.19 -9.58 3.83
C PHE A 108 2.28 -8.42 4.24
N VAL A 109 1.36 -8.65 5.19
CA VAL A 109 0.40 -7.64 5.63
C VAL A 109 1.12 -6.43 6.23
N GLU A 110 2.14 -6.65 7.07
CA GLU A 110 2.91 -5.56 7.67
C GLU A 110 3.59 -4.69 6.62
N ILE A 111 4.34 -5.30 5.70
CA ILE A 111 5.07 -4.59 4.64
C ILE A 111 4.09 -3.90 3.69
N PHE A 112 3.01 -4.58 3.33
CA PHE A 112 1.99 -4.04 2.43
C PHE A 112 1.28 -2.82 3.03
N LEU A 113 0.86 -2.88 4.28
CA LEU A 113 0.21 -1.75 4.96
C LEU A 113 1.18 -0.58 5.16
N LEU A 114 2.45 -0.85 5.47
CA LEU A 114 3.49 0.18 5.54
C LEU A 114 3.67 0.88 4.18
N ALA A 115 3.75 0.10 3.09
CA ALA A 115 3.89 0.67 1.75
C ALA A 115 2.68 1.53 1.38
N CYS A 116 1.46 1.05 1.65
CA CYS A 116 0.22 1.80 1.44
C CYS A 116 0.20 3.12 2.22
N ALA A 117 0.53 3.08 3.52
CA ALA A 117 0.58 4.27 4.36
C ALA A 117 1.66 5.26 3.92
N THR A 118 2.74 4.76 3.33
CA THR A 118 3.82 5.60 2.78
C THR A 118 3.38 6.35 1.53
N VAL A 119 2.65 5.70 0.60
CA VAL A 119 2.30 6.31 -0.69
C VAL A 119 0.97 7.08 -0.69
N ILE A 120 0.03 6.72 0.19
CA ILE A 120 -1.28 7.40 0.30
C ILE A 120 -1.18 8.57 1.27
N GLU A 121 -1.62 9.74 0.83
CA GLU A 121 -1.66 10.95 1.67
C GLU A 121 -2.80 10.90 2.68
N GLY A 122 -2.61 11.48 3.87
CA GLY A 122 -3.58 11.45 4.97
C GLY A 122 -3.07 10.65 6.18
N GLN A 123 -3.67 10.91 7.35
CA GLN A 123 -3.26 10.32 8.62
C GLN A 123 -4.11 9.12 9.02
N ARG A 124 -5.39 9.10 8.62
CA ARG A 124 -6.28 7.95 8.84
C ARG A 124 -6.71 7.38 7.51
N LEU A 125 -6.25 6.18 7.22
CA LEU A 125 -6.46 5.51 5.95
C LEU A 125 -7.38 4.31 6.15
N LEU A 126 -8.33 4.15 5.24
CA LEU A 126 -9.17 2.97 5.14
C LEU A 126 -9.15 2.45 3.70
N ILE A 127 -8.65 1.24 3.52
CA ILE A 127 -8.73 0.47 2.28
C ILE A 127 -9.95 -0.45 2.41
N ASP A 128 -11.05 -0.10 1.75
CA ASP A 128 -12.31 -0.85 1.83
C ASP A 128 -12.49 -1.71 0.57
N LEU A 129 -12.23 -3.02 0.69
CA LEU A 129 -12.37 -3.97 -0.42
C LEU A 129 -13.82 -4.36 -0.71
N GLN A 130 -14.76 -4.12 0.20
CA GLN A 130 -16.18 -4.33 -0.06
C GLN A 130 -16.71 -3.26 -1.03
N ARG A 131 -16.22 -2.03 -0.85
CA ARG A 131 -16.63 -0.87 -1.66
C ARG A 131 -15.67 -0.59 -2.82
N GLY A 132 -14.47 -1.16 -2.80
CA GLY A 132 -13.44 -0.93 -3.80
C GLY A 132 -12.92 0.51 -3.77
N VAL A 133 -12.76 1.09 -2.58
CA VAL A 133 -12.34 2.49 -2.40
C VAL A 133 -11.28 2.61 -1.32
N ILE A 134 -10.44 3.63 -1.46
CA ILE A 134 -9.55 4.09 -0.39
C ILE A 134 -10.05 5.44 0.09
N SER A 135 -10.21 5.60 1.39
CA SER A 135 -10.53 6.89 2.02
C SER A 135 -9.37 7.31 2.92
N ALA A 136 -9.01 8.59 2.82
CA ALA A 136 -7.96 9.19 3.61
C ALA A 136 -8.46 10.48 4.27
N GLU A 137 -8.32 10.55 5.59
CA GLU A 137 -8.63 11.76 6.36
C GLU A 137 -7.34 12.44 6.81
N ALA A 138 -7.30 13.77 6.65
CA ALA A 138 -6.35 14.61 7.35
C ALA A 138 -6.79 14.72 8.82
N ALA A 139 -5.84 14.75 9.75
CA ALA A 139 -6.14 14.97 11.17
C ALA A 139 -6.56 16.40 11.50
#